data_AF-A0A1J3CA50-F1
#
_entry.id   AF-A0A1J3CA50-F1
#
_cell.length_a   1.000
_cell.length_b   1.000
_cell.length_c   1.000
_cell.angle_alpha   90.00
_cell.angle_beta   90.00
_cell.angle_gamma   90.00
#
_symmetry.space_group_name_H-M   'P 1'
#
loop_
_entity.id
_entity.type
_entity.pdbx_description
1 polymer ?
#
loop_
_entity_poly.entity_id
_entity_poly.type
_entity_poly.pdbx_seq_one_letter_code
_entity_poly.pdbx_strand_id
1 'polypeptide(L)'
;RARRALANVSALLRPGGIFIGTMPDANVIIKKLRQAEGLEIGNSVYGIRFGEDYSQKKFKGRSPFGIKYVFHLEDAVDCPEWIVPFHVFKSLAEEYDLELVLVKNSHEFVHEYMTKPEFGELMRKLGALGDGNQGQSTLSADEWEAAYLYLSFVLRKRGESDGAGRRDVHRNKHGKMNIAKDDILYISNEV
;
A
#
# COMPACT_ATOMS: atom_id res chain seq x y z
N ARG A 1 -15.39 8.09 -4.56
CA ARG A 1 -14.92 7.31 -3.40
C ARG A 1 -13.43 7.54 -3.11
N ALA A 2 -12.53 7.33 -4.07
CA ALA A 2 -11.08 7.58 -3.91
C ALA A 2 -10.74 8.97 -3.32
N ARG A 3 -11.26 10.05 -3.91
CA ARG A 3 -11.10 11.42 -3.40
C ARG A 3 -11.52 11.61 -1.94
N ARG A 4 -12.63 10.99 -1.53
CA ARG A 4 -13.12 11.07 -0.15
C ARG A 4 -12.18 10.34 0.81
N ALA A 5 -11.63 9.20 0.42
CA ALA A 5 -10.66 8.46 1.23
C ALA A 5 -9.39 9.31 1.49
N LEU A 6 -8.83 9.90 0.43
CA LEU A 6 -7.65 10.77 0.56
C LEU A 6 -7.94 12.04 1.37
N ALA A 7 -9.12 12.65 1.19
CA ALA A 7 -9.55 13.78 2.01
C ALA A 7 -9.61 13.43 3.50
N ASN A 8 -10.15 12.25 3.83
CA ASN A 8 -10.25 11.79 5.23
C ASN A 8 -8.87 11.53 5.84
N VAL A 9 -7.98 10.85 5.11
CA VAL A 9 -6.60 10.61 5.57
C VAL A 9 -5.87 11.93 5.78
N SER A 10 -5.91 12.81 4.78
CA SER A 10 -5.22 14.10 4.81
C SER A 10 -5.73 15.01 5.94
N ALA A 11 -7.04 15.01 6.22
CA ALA A 11 -7.62 15.83 7.29
C ALA A 11 -7.17 15.43 8.70
N LEU A 12 -6.72 14.19 8.90
CA LEU A 12 -6.27 13.68 10.19
C LEU A 12 -4.75 13.72 10.35
N LEU A 13 -4.01 13.98 9.26
CA LEU A 13 -2.57 14.09 9.28
C LEU A 13 -2.14 15.53 9.53
N ARG A 14 -1.30 15.69 10.55
CA ARG A 14 -0.54 16.93 10.77
C ARG A 14 0.47 17.13 9.65
N PRO A 15 0.90 18.38 9.38
CA PRO A 15 2.08 18.63 8.55
C PRO A 15 3.29 17.81 9.02
N GLY A 16 3.97 17.16 8.07
CA GLY A 16 5.04 16.20 8.32
C GLY A 16 4.58 14.78 8.68
N GLY A 17 3.28 14.57 8.93
CA GLY A 17 2.70 13.26 9.21
C GLY A 17 2.83 12.29 8.03
N ILE A 18 2.91 11.00 8.33
CA ILE A 18 3.15 9.95 7.34
C ILE A 18 1.91 9.10 7.12
N PHE A 19 1.58 8.88 5.85
CA PHE A 19 0.61 7.88 5.41
C PHE A 19 1.37 6.73 4.72
N ILE A 20 1.38 5.57 5.36
CA ILE A 20 1.94 4.34 4.78
C ILE A 20 0.82 3.39 4.37
N GLY A 21 1.08 2.58 3.35
CA GLY A 21 0.16 1.52 2.96
C GLY A 21 0.78 0.56 1.97
N THR A 22 0.11 -0.58 1.81
CA THR A 22 0.34 -1.53 0.72
C THR A 22 -0.87 -1.55 -0.18
N MET A 23 -0.67 -1.83 -1.46
CA MET A 23 -1.77 -2.04 -2.40
C MET A 23 -1.33 -2.93 -3.56
N PRO A 24 -2.29 -3.56 -4.27
CA PRO A 24 -1.99 -4.27 -5.50
C PRO A 24 -1.35 -3.34 -6.54
N ASP A 25 -0.26 -3.79 -7.14
CA ASP A 25 0.46 -3.10 -8.21
C ASP A 25 -0.28 -3.32 -9.54
N ALA A 26 -0.99 -2.28 -9.97
CA ALA A 26 -1.72 -2.28 -11.22
C ALA A 26 -0.83 -2.60 -12.44
N ASN A 27 0.44 -2.18 -12.46
CA ASN A 27 1.30 -2.46 -13.60
C ASN A 27 1.64 -3.96 -13.68
N VAL A 28 1.91 -4.58 -12.54
CA VAL A 28 2.18 -6.03 -12.45
C VAL A 28 0.95 -6.83 -12.88
N ILE A 29 -0.22 -6.53 -12.32
CA ILE A 29 -1.46 -7.26 -12.62
C ILE A 29 -1.82 -7.13 -14.11
N ILE A 30 -1.79 -5.93 -14.66
CA ILE A 30 -2.16 -5.69 -16.06
C ILE A 30 -1.13 -6.30 -17.01
N LYS A 31 0.15 -6.29 -16.65
CA LYS A 31 1.20 -6.98 -17.42
C LYS A 31 0.93 -8.48 -17.48
N LYS A 32 0.70 -9.13 -16.33
CA LYS A 32 0.38 -10.56 -16.25
C LYS A 32 -0.89 -10.90 -17.04
N LEU A 33 -1.96 -10.13 -16.86
CA LEU A 33 -3.21 -10.31 -17.60
C LEU A 33 -2.99 -10.28 -19.11
N ARG A 34 -2.22 -9.32 -19.62
CA ARG A 34 -1.92 -9.19 -21.06
C ARG A 34 -1.09 -10.34 -21.63
N GLN A 35 -0.30 -11.01 -20.80
CA GLN A 35 0.52 -12.15 -21.19
C GLN A 35 -0.24 -13.47 -21.14
N ALA A 36 -1.30 -13.57 -20.33
CA ALA A 36 -2.13 -14.76 -20.28
C ALA A 36 -2.93 -14.96 -21.58
N GLU A 37 -3.39 -16.18 -21.83
CA GLU A 37 -4.31 -16.47 -22.94
C GLU A 37 -5.74 -16.01 -22.59
N GLY A 38 -6.19 -16.30 -21.36
CA GLY A 38 -7.53 -15.97 -20.86
C GLY A 38 -7.61 -14.67 -20.05
N LEU A 39 -8.69 -14.56 -19.26
CA LEU A 39 -8.97 -13.45 -18.33
C LEU A 39 -8.64 -13.77 -16.88
N GLU A 40 -8.00 -14.91 -16.65
CA GLU A 40 -7.59 -15.40 -15.35
C GLU A 40 -6.08 -15.56 -15.33
N ILE A 41 -5.48 -15.12 -14.23
CA ILE A 41 -4.05 -15.27 -13.94
C ILE A 41 -3.92 -15.74 -12.50
N GLY A 42 -2.89 -16.52 -12.20
CA GLY A 42 -2.73 -17.08 -10.86
C GLY A 42 -1.78 -18.26 -10.84
N ASN A 43 -1.65 -18.84 -9.67
CA ASN A 43 -0.91 -20.06 -9.38
C ASN A 43 -1.66 -20.86 -8.30
N SER A 44 -0.99 -21.77 -7.58
CA SER A 44 -1.67 -22.57 -6.56
C SER A 44 -2.17 -21.75 -5.36
N VAL A 45 -1.57 -20.58 -5.10
CA VAL A 45 -1.82 -19.76 -3.91
C VAL A 45 -2.79 -18.62 -4.17
N TYR A 46 -2.78 -18.02 -5.37
CA TYR A 46 -3.65 -16.90 -5.70
C TYR A 46 -4.29 -17.01 -7.08
N GLY A 47 -5.43 -16.34 -7.25
CA GLY A 47 -6.11 -16.17 -8.53
C GLY A 47 -6.63 -14.73 -8.70
N ILE A 48 -6.50 -14.19 -9.90
CA ILE A 48 -7.10 -12.93 -10.32
C ILE A 48 -7.92 -13.20 -11.58
N ARG A 49 -9.21 -12.91 -11.50
CA ARG A 49 -10.14 -13.11 -12.63
C ARG A 49 -10.83 -11.81 -13.01
N PHE A 50 -10.66 -11.41 -14.27
CA PHE A 50 -11.35 -10.28 -14.87
C PHE A 50 -12.68 -10.71 -15.50
N GLY A 51 -13.64 -9.78 -15.57
CA GLY A 51 -14.90 -10.00 -16.28
C GLY A 51 -14.76 -9.88 -17.80
N GLU A 52 -15.72 -10.43 -18.54
CA GLU A 52 -15.76 -10.46 -20.01
C GLU A 52 -15.68 -9.08 -20.69
N ASP A 53 -16.09 -8.03 -19.99
CA ASP A 53 -15.92 -6.63 -20.42
C ASP A 53 -14.45 -6.28 -20.73
N TYR A 54 -13.49 -7.06 -20.20
CA TYR A 54 -12.06 -6.91 -20.41
C TYR A 54 -11.45 -7.98 -21.32
N SER A 55 -12.26 -8.76 -22.07
CA SER A 55 -11.81 -9.77 -23.07
C SER A 55 -10.73 -9.27 -24.02
N GLN A 56 -10.80 -8.00 -24.42
CA GLN A 56 -9.82 -7.36 -25.30
C GLN A 56 -8.56 -6.84 -24.59
N LYS A 57 -8.48 -6.96 -23.25
CA LYS A 57 -7.38 -6.50 -22.38
C LYS A 57 -6.98 -5.02 -22.59
N LYS A 58 -7.97 -4.22 -22.99
CA LYS A 58 -7.89 -2.78 -23.25
C LYS A 58 -8.62 -2.02 -22.16
N PHE A 59 -7.98 -0.96 -21.66
CA PHE A 59 -8.48 -0.15 -20.55
C PHE A 59 -8.60 1.31 -21.00
N LYS A 60 -9.70 1.96 -20.64
CA LYS A 60 -9.98 3.35 -21.05
C LYS A 60 -9.06 4.32 -20.30
N GLY A 61 -8.06 4.87 -20.97
CA GLY A 61 -7.10 5.81 -20.36
C GLY A 61 -7.72 7.08 -19.76
N ARG A 62 -8.85 7.55 -20.31
CA ARG A 62 -9.56 8.76 -19.82
C ARG A 62 -10.33 8.55 -18.51
N SER A 63 -10.63 7.30 -18.14
CA SER A 63 -11.36 6.96 -16.91
C SER A 63 -10.73 5.72 -16.26
N PRO A 64 -9.61 5.88 -15.54
CA PRO A 64 -8.86 4.78 -14.93
C PRO A 64 -9.52 4.22 -13.65
N PHE A 65 -10.84 4.31 -13.53
CA PHE A 65 -11.61 3.89 -12.36
C PHE A 65 -12.65 2.83 -12.71
N GLY A 66 -13.04 2.03 -11.72
CA GLY A 66 -14.12 1.04 -11.87
C GLY A 66 -13.69 -0.25 -12.57
N ILE A 67 -12.40 -0.42 -12.84
CA ILE A 67 -11.86 -1.65 -13.44
C ILE A 67 -11.82 -2.73 -12.35
N LYS A 68 -12.83 -3.61 -12.36
CA LYS A 68 -13.04 -4.63 -11.34
C LYS A 68 -12.40 -5.96 -11.72
N TYR A 69 -11.81 -6.65 -10.74
CA TYR A 69 -11.45 -8.07 -10.82
C TYR A 69 -11.91 -8.78 -9.54
N VAL A 70 -11.93 -10.12 -9.57
CA VAL A 70 -12.08 -10.95 -8.38
C VAL A 70 -10.70 -11.43 -7.98
N PHE A 71 -10.31 -11.17 -6.74
CA PHE A 71 -9.07 -11.67 -6.15
C PHE A 71 -9.39 -12.85 -5.25
N HIS A 72 -8.66 -13.95 -5.46
CA HIS A 72 -8.67 -15.13 -4.64
C HIS A 72 -7.27 -15.31 -4.05
N LEU A 73 -7.20 -15.57 -2.75
CA LEU A 73 -5.99 -15.97 -2.05
C LEU A 73 -6.35 -17.13 -1.14
N GLU A 74 -5.63 -18.25 -1.30
CA GLU A 74 -5.84 -19.48 -0.54
C GLU A 74 -5.88 -19.18 0.97
N ASP A 75 -6.86 -19.78 1.65
CA ASP A 75 -7.12 -19.63 3.09
C ASP A 75 -7.36 -18.19 3.61
N ALA A 76 -7.50 -17.20 2.74
CA ALA A 76 -7.64 -15.80 3.13
C ALA A 76 -8.91 -15.14 2.62
N VAL A 77 -9.03 -14.93 1.30
CA VAL A 77 -10.08 -14.09 0.72
C VAL A 77 -10.54 -14.57 -0.66
N ASP A 78 -11.83 -14.36 -0.94
CA ASP A 78 -12.39 -14.32 -2.28
C ASP A 78 -13.24 -13.04 -2.37
N CYS A 79 -12.67 -11.98 -2.94
CA CYS A 79 -13.29 -10.67 -2.88
C CYS A 79 -13.16 -9.85 -4.18
N PRO A 80 -14.15 -8.98 -4.45
CA PRO A 80 -14.05 -8.03 -5.53
C PRO A 80 -13.06 -6.91 -5.20
N GLU A 81 -12.11 -6.69 -6.08
CA GLU A 81 -11.15 -5.60 -6.00
C GLU A 81 -11.20 -4.71 -7.26
N TRP A 82 -10.51 -3.57 -7.20
CA TRP A 82 -10.45 -2.60 -8.29
C TRP A 82 -9.01 -2.20 -8.59
N ILE A 83 -8.67 -2.13 -9.86
CA ILE A 83 -7.36 -1.64 -10.31
C ILE A 83 -7.20 -0.18 -9.91
N VAL A 84 -6.08 0.10 -9.24
CA VAL A 84 -5.67 1.45 -8.84
C VAL A 84 -4.33 1.77 -9.52
N PRO A 85 -4.33 2.46 -10.67
CA PRO A 85 -3.07 2.86 -11.29
C PRO A 85 -2.32 3.82 -10.38
N PHE A 86 -1.11 3.44 -9.96
CA PHE A 86 -0.38 4.19 -8.92
C PHE A 86 -0.15 5.66 -9.29
N HIS A 87 0.13 5.96 -10.57
CA HIS A 87 0.28 7.34 -11.02
C HIS A 87 -0.98 8.19 -10.81
N VAL A 88 -2.17 7.61 -10.96
CA VAL A 88 -3.45 8.29 -10.69
C VAL A 88 -3.64 8.46 -9.18
N PHE A 89 -3.35 7.43 -8.39
CA PHE A 89 -3.40 7.51 -6.93
C PHE A 89 -2.47 8.62 -6.40
N LYS A 90 -1.22 8.66 -6.88
CA LYS A 90 -0.24 9.70 -6.56
C LYS A 90 -0.77 11.09 -6.92
N SER A 91 -1.22 11.31 -8.16
CA SER A 91 -1.74 12.62 -8.58
C SER A 91 -2.93 13.04 -7.74
N LEU A 92 -3.86 12.13 -7.43
CA LEU A 92 -4.97 12.45 -6.54
C LEU A 92 -4.49 12.80 -5.12
N ALA A 93 -3.49 12.09 -4.59
CA ALA A 93 -2.97 12.34 -3.25
C ALA A 93 -2.29 13.71 -3.14
N GLU A 94 -1.60 14.14 -4.21
CA GLU A 94 -0.96 15.46 -4.30
C GLU A 94 -1.98 16.61 -4.21
N GLU A 95 -3.21 16.41 -4.70
CA GLU A 95 -4.31 17.37 -4.53
C GLU A 95 -4.74 17.55 -3.07
N TYR A 96 -4.33 16.66 -2.16
CA TYR A 96 -4.59 16.71 -0.71
C TYR A 96 -3.32 16.98 0.09
N ASP A 97 -2.32 17.60 -0.52
CA ASP A 97 -0.99 17.90 0.04
C ASP A 97 -0.23 16.67 0.56
N LEU A 98 -0.52 15.48 0.03
CA LEU A 98 0.25 14.27 0.33
C LEU A 98 1.30 14.08 -0.76
N GLU A 99 2.56 14.14 -0.39
CA GLU A 99 3.66 13.97 -1.32
C GLU A 99 4.30 12.59 -1.22
N LEU A 100 4.70 12.04 -2.35
CA LEU A 100 5.34 10.75 -2.41
C LEU A 100 6.74 10.79 -1.82
N VAL A 101 7.00 9.92 -0.84
CA VAL A 101 8.32 9.68 -0.26
C VAL A 101 8.92 8.38 -0.79
N LEU A 102 8.11 7.32 -0.85
CA LEU A 102 8.56 6.00 -1.32
C LEU A 102 7.42 5.30 -2.06
N VAL A 103 7.77 4.61 -3.15
CA VAL A 103 6.97 3.54 -3.73
C VAL A 103 7.91 2.45 -4.20
N LYS A 104 7.66 1.21 -3.80
CA LYS A 104 8.46 0.04 -4.21
C LYS A 104 7.56 -1.17 -4.34
N ASN A 105 7.77 -1.97 -5.37
CA ASN A 105 7.17 -3.30 -5.43
C ASN A 105 7.66 -4.13 -4.22
N SER A 106 6.85 -5.05 -3.70
CA SER A 106 7.21 -5.86 -2.53
C SER A 106 8.54 -6.60 -2.68
N HIS A 107 8.86 -7.12 -3.88
CA HIS A 107 10.14 -7.79 -4.12
C HIS A 107 11.32 -6.84 -3.92
N GLU A 108 11.24 -5.64 -4.51
CA GLU A 108 12.27 -4.61 -4.38
C GLU A 108 12.39 -4.12 -2.93
N PHE A 109 11.25 -3.92 -2.27
CA PHE A 109 11.17 -3.49 -0.88
C PHE A 109 11.86 -4.52 0.04
N VAL A 110 11.46 -5.78 -0.05
CA VAL A 110 12.04 -6.85 0.77
C VAL A 110 13.53 -6.98 0.47
N HIS A 111 13.94 -7.04 -0.81
CA HIS A 111 15.34 -7.17 -1.18
C HIS A 111 16.20 -6.04 -0.59
N GLU A 112 15.75 -4.78 -0.68
CA GLU A 112 16.49 -3.64 -0.13
C GLU A 112 16.62 -3.72 1.39
N TYR A 113 15.52 -3.91 2.11
CA TYR A 113 15.55 -3.85 3.58
C TYR A 113 16.16 -5.11 4.21
N MET A 114 16.13 -6.25 3.51
CA MET A 114 16.81 -7.48 3.92
C MET A 114 18.33 -7.35 3.96
N THR A 115 18.93 -6.37 3.27
CA THR A 115 20.36 -6.08 3.38
C THR A 115 20.76 -5.52 4.75
N LYS A 116 19.80 -5.05 5.55
CA LYS A 116 20.05 -4.48 6.87
C LYS A 116 19.95 -5.58 7.95
N PRO A 117 20.99 -5.77 8.79
CA PRO A 117 21.02 -6.87 9.78
C PRO A 117 19.80 -6.92 10.70
N GLU A 118 19.35 -5.76 11.19
CA GLU A 118 18.20 -5.63 12.09
C GLU A 118 16.88 -6.17 11.50
N PHE A 119 16.65 -5.97 10.20
CA PHE A 119 15.44 -6.47 9.52
C PHE A 119 15.57 -7.94 9.14
N GLY A 120 16.78 -8.40 8.79
CA GLY A 120 17.04 -9.81 8.57
C GLY A 120 16.82 -10.66 9.83
N GLU A 121 17.23 -10.16 11.00
CA GLU A 121 16.94 -10.81 12.29
C GLU A 121 15.44 -10.86 12.61
N LEU A 122 14.73 -9.76 12.37
CA LEU A 122 13.28 -9.71 12.57
C LEU A 122 12.56 -10.72 11.67
N MET A 123 12.91 -10.79 10.39
CA MET A 123 12.29 -11.70 9.43
C MET A 123 12.56 -13.18 9.76
N ARG A 124 13.73 -13.51 10.33
CA ARG A 124 14.00 -14.86 10.88
C ARG A 124 13.12 -15.17 12.07
N LYS A 125 12.96 -14.22 13.02
CA LYS A 125 12.08 -14.40 14.19
C LYS A 125 10.61 -14.58 13.80
N LEU A 126 10.18 -13.95 12.71
CA LEU A 126 8.84 -14.10 12.15
C LEU A 126 8.66 -15.39 11.33
N GLY A 127 9.73 -16.17 11.12
CA GLY A 127 9.68 -17.44 10.39
C GLY A 127 9.55 -17.31 8.86
N ALA A 128 9.58 -16.10 8.30
CA ALA A 128 9.46 -15.85 6.86
C ALA A 128 10.72 -16.20 6.05
N LEU A 129 11.85 -16.41 6.73
CA LEU A 129 13.14 -16.80 6.15
C LEU A 129 13.59 -18.19 6.57
N GLY A 130 12.68 -19.01 7.13
CA GLY A 130 13.01 -20.31 7.71
C GLY A 130 13.75 -20.25 9.03
N ASP A 131 14.09 -21.43 9.54
CA ASP A 131 14.63 -21.68 10.89
C ASP A 131 16.09 -21.25 11.08
N GLY A 132 16.66 -20.45 10.16
CA GLY A 132 18.00 -19.90 10.29
C GLY A 132 19.14 -20.92 10.12
N ASN A 133 18.87 -22.22 9.98
CA ASN A 133 19.90 -23.25 9.90
C ASN A 133 20.32 -23.61 8.46
N GLN A 134 19.51 -23.29 7.43
CA GLN A 134 19.81 -23.66 6.04
C GLN A 134 19.80 -22.49 5.03
N GLY A 135 19.52 -21.26 5.47
CA GLY A 135 19.57 -20.07 4.60
C GLY A 135 18.53 -20.06 3.45
N GLN A 136 17.58 -20.98 3.45
CA GLN A 136 16.46 -21.00 2.49
C GLN A 136 15.22 -20.34 3.09
N SER A 137 14.59 -19.45 2.31
CA SER A 137 13.28 -18.88 2.66
C SER A 137 12.24 -19.99 2.77
N THR A 138 11.30 -19.84 3.70
CA THR A 138 10.12 -20.72 3.82
C THR A 138 9.07 -20.44 2.76
N LEU A 139 9.16 -19.31 2.06
CA LEU A 139 8.22 -18.96 1.01
C LEU A 139 8.49 -19.80 -0.23
N SER A 140 7.47 -20.52 -0.67
CA SER A 140 7.45 -21.16 -1.98
C SER A 140 7.53 -20.13 -3.11
N ALA A 141 7.86 -20.61 -4.31
CA ALA A 141 7.86 -19.76 -5.50
C ALA A 141 6.48 -19.11 -5.75
N ASP A 142 5.40 -19.84 -5.45
CA ASP A 142 4.03 -19.39 -5.66
C ASP A 142 3.63 -18.30 -4.65
N GLU A 143 3.98 -18.45 -3.37
CA GLU A 143 3.79 -17.42 -2.34
C GLU A 143 4.65 -16.18 -2.63
N TRP A 144 5.88 -16.37 -3.09
CA TRP A 144 6.75 -15.28 -3.48
C TRP A 144 6.17 -14.52 -4.68
N GLU A 145 5.61 -15.21 -5.66
CA GLU A 145 4.90 -14.58 -6.77
C GLU A 145 3.64 -13.83 -6.30
N ALA A 146 2.90 -14.35 -5.32
CA ALA A 146 1.75 -13.65 -4.75
C ALA A 146 2.18 -12.31 -4.11
N ALA A 147 3.31 -12.28 -3.40
CA ALA A 147 3.87 -11.06 -2.84
C ALA A 147 4.23 -10.03 -3.92
N TYR A 148 4.67 -10.46 -5.12
CA TYR A 148 5.00 -9.60 -6.25
C TYR A 148 3.81 -8.75 -6.74
N LEU A 149 2.58 -9.20 -6.49
CA LEU A 149 1.36 -8.48 -6.88
C LEU A 149 1.18 -7.18 -6.11
N TYR A 150 1.93 -6.96 -5.03
CA TYR A 150 1.77 -5.81 -4.15
C TYR A 150 2.94 -4.84 -4.26
N LEU A 151 2.66 -3.58 -3.93
CA LEU A 151 3.65 -2.55 -3.68
C LEU A 151 3.42 -1.92 -2.31
N SER A 152 4.47 -1.32 -1.77
CA SER A 152 4.44 -0.48 -0.58
C SER A 152 4.62 0.97 -0.98
N PHE A 153 3.88 1.89 -0.34
CA PHE A 153 4.04 3.32 -0.53
C PHE A 153 4.11 4.07 0.81
N VAL A 154 4.79 5.22 0.77
CA VAL A 154 4.89 6.19 1.86
C VAL A 154 4.61 7.55 1.28
N LEU A 155 3.61 8.24 1.83
CA LEU A 155 3.30 9.62 1.55
C LEU A 155 3.52 10.47 2.80
N ARG A 156 3.93 11.72 2.62
CA ARG A 156 4.09 12.71 3.70
C ARG A 156 3.13 13.87 3.50
N LYS A 157 2.45 14.30 4.55
CA LYS A 157 1.61 15.50 4.52
C LYS A 157 2.51 16.75 4.48
N ARG A 158 2.36 17.58 3.45
CA ARG A 158 3.06 18.86 3.33
C ARG A 158 2.49 19.89 4.30
N GLY A 159 3.28 20.94 4.52
CA GLY A 159 2.98 22.07 5.40
C GLY A 159 4.12 22.29 6.39
N GLU A 160 4.15 23.47 7.01
CA GLU A 160 5.08 23.74 8.10
C GLU A 160 4.64 22.93 9.33
N SER A 161 5.56 22.17 9.93
CA SER A 161 5.33 21.61 11.25
C SER A 161 5.03 22.75 12.20
N ASP A 162 4.08 22.58 13.14
CA ASP A 162 3.80 23.57 14.19
C ASP A 162 5.07 23.78 15.04
N GLY A 163 5.97 24.62 14.54
CA GLY A 163 7.14 25.12 15.21
C GLY A 163 6.67 26.18 16.19
N ALA A 164 6.89 25.90 17.48
CA ALA A 164 6.95 26.86 18.57
C ALA A 164 6.11 28.15 18.42
N GLY A 165 4.87 28.10 18.92
CA GLY A 165 4.21 29.29 19.45
C GLY A 165 3.48 30.18 18.45
N ARG A 166 2.21 29.88 18.21
CA ARG A 166 1.15 30.91 18.14
C ARG A 166 -0.18 30.27 18.52
N ARG A 167 -0.61 30.54 19.75
CA ARG A 167 -1.98 30.31 20.20
C ARG A 167 -2.85 31.34 19.51
N ASP A 168 -3.66 30.91 18.55
CA ASP A 168 -4.90 31.61 18.23
C ASP A 168 -6.07 30.65 18.41
N VAL A 169 -6.79 30.87 19.50
CA VAL A 169 -7.97 30.09 19.87
C VAL A 169 -9.14 30.64 19.08
N HIS A 170 -9.31 30.19 17.84
CA HIS A 170 -10.63 30.24 17.21
C HIS A 170 -11.26 28.86 17.32
N ARG A 171 -11.98 28.65 18.44
CA ARG A 171 -12.79 27.46 18.70
C ARG A 171 -13.89 27.34 17.64
N ASN A 172 -13.62 26.58 16.58
CA ASN A 172 -14.67 26.11 15.69
C ASN A 172 -15.50 25.02 16.41
N LYS A 173 -16.83 25.13 16.37
CA LYS A 173 -17.81 24.28 17.08
C LYS A 173 -17.96 22.86 16.51
N HIS A 174 -17.03 22.39 15.68
CA HIS A 174 -16.98 21.00 15.25
C HIS A 174 -15.77 20.33 15.93
N GLY A 175 -16.04 19.21 16.61
CA GLY A 175 -15.14 18.53 17.53
C GLY A 175 -13.70 18.42 17.01
N LYS A 176 -12.75 18.44 17.95
CA LYS A 176 -11.30 18.37 17.69
C LYS A 176 -11.01 17.30 16.61
N MET A 177 -10.75 17.72 15.38
CA MET A 177 -10.35 16.80 14.30
C MET A 177 -8.83 16.56 14.28
N ASN A 178 -8.07 17.29 15.09
CA ASN A 178 -6.62 17.21 15.14
C ASN A 178 -6.22 16.63 16.51
N ILE A 179 -5.64 15.42 16.49
CA ILE A 179 -5.00 14.78 17.66
C ILE A 179 -3.91 15.74 18.15
N ALA A 180 -3.96 16.24 19.39
CA ALA A 180 -2.98 17.13 20.02
C ALA A 180 -1.66 16.39 20.34
N LYS A 181 -0.55 17.11 20.61
CA LYS A 181 0.72 16.41 20.95
C LYS A 181 0.55 15.64 22.26
N ASP A 182 -0.23 16.22 23.16
CA ASP A 182 -0.59 15.64 24.46
C ASP A 182 -1.52 14.42 24.33
N ASP A 183 -2.13 14.20 23.15
CA ASP A 183 -2.97 13.02 22.88
C ASP A 183 -2.13 11.81 22.37
N ILE A 184 -0.82 11.98 22.14
CA ILE A 184 0.08 10.93 21.63
C ILE A 184 0.90 10.36 22.79
N LEU A 185 0.65 9.11 23.13
CA LEU A 185 1.42 8.39 24.15
C LEU A 185 2.61 7.69 23.47
N TYR A 186 3.83 8.17 23.76
CA TYR A 186 5.05 7.54 23.29
C TYR A 186 5.36 6.33 24.17
N ILE A 187 5.24 5.13 23.62
CA ILE A 187 5.71 3.91 24.28
C ILE A 187 7.22 3.83 24.00
N SER A 188 8.04 4.35 24.93
CA SER A 188 9.47 4.13 24.93
C SER A 188 9.74 2.70 25.42
N ASN A 189 10.33 1.86 24.57
CA ASN A 189 10.94 0.61 25.01
C ASN A 189 12.25 0.94 25.73
N GLU A 190 12.15 1.31 27.00
CA GLU A 190 13.30 1.21 27.90
C GLU A 190 13.44 -0.26 28.29
N VAL A 191 14.52 -0.89 27.80
CA VAL A 191 15.08 -2.13 28.33
C VAL A 191 16.19 -1.75 29.29
#